data_AF-A0A2C4QBJ3-F1
#
_entry.id   AF-A0A2C4QBJ3-F1
#
_cell.length_a   1.000
_cell.length_b   1.000
_cell.length_c   1.000
_cell.angle_alpha   90.00
_cell.angle_beta   90.00
_cell.angle_gamma   90.00
#
_symmetry.space_group_name_H-M   'P 1'
#
loop_
_entity.id
_entity.type
_entity.pdbx_description
1 polymer ?
#
loop_
_entity_poly.entity_id
_entity_poly.type
_entity_poly.pdbx_seq_one_letter_code
_entity_poly.pdbx_strand_id
1 'polypeptide(L)'
;MSILAEYRWYFLIGAEIVFWLSAIGFFLLRYGFRLKKASFIMGIVILVNEVFILTLGVVDYYQTGKFSNFQIITVIILLYAVFYGKKDLKKLDIFVQKLVAKWRNEPAPIIEEHIELTGMAYAKQEIKSWILHLVLFVVVHIFFFFLYGFVPFEQWRNWLETGIILNKTANRVSQVWAIILLVDTVISFSYVLFPKKEKGKEKLLS
;
A
#
# COMPACT_ATOMS: atom_id res chain seq x y z
N MET A 1 9.94 -26.67 18.81
CA MET A 1 9.73 -25.54 17.88
C MET A 1 8.68 -25.98 16.87
N SER A 2 7.66 -25.18 16.57
CA SER A 2 6.75 -25.54 15.47
C SER A 2 7.48 -25.37 14.13
N ILE A 3 7.18 -26.21 13.15
CA ILE A 3 7.73 -26.11 11.78
C ILE A 3 7.49 -24.70 11.21
N LEU A 4 6.36 -24.08 11.56
CA LEU A 4 6.00 -22.73 11.15
C LEU A 4 6.98 -21.67 11.66
N ALA A 5 7.45 -21.77 12.91
CA ALA A 5 8.40 -20.80 13.47
C ALA A 5 9.83 -20.98 12.92
N GLU A 6 10.23 -22.22 12.68
CA GLU A 6 11.55 -22.54 12.13
C GLU A 6 11.69 -22.06 10.67
N TYR A 7 10.66 -22.29 9.86
CA TYR A 7 10.66 -21.94 8.44
C TYR A 7 9.81 -20.71 8.11
N ARG A 8 9.50 -19.86 9.09
CA ARG A 8 8.61 -18.67 8.94
C ARG A 8 8.97 -17.78 7.74
N TRP A 9 10.26 -17.58 7.49
CA TRP A 9 10.74 -16.79 6.35
C TRP A 9 10.47 -17.46 5.00
N TYR A 10 10.65 -18.78 4.91
CA TYR A 10 10.35 -19.52 3.69
C TYR A 10 8.85 -19.51 3.40
N PHE A 11 8.01 -19.64 4.43
CA PHE A 11 6.56 -19.51 4.26
C PHE A 11 6.15 -18.10 3.82
N LEU A 12 6.76 -17.05 4.37
CA LEU A 12 6.49 -15.68 3.95
C LEU A 12 6.91 -15.43 2.50
N ILE A 13 8.11 -15.86 2.10
CA ILE A 13 8.59 -15.73 0.72
C ILE A 13 7.72 -16.55 -0.24
N GLY A 14 7.35 -17.78 0.15
CA GLY A 14 6.45 -18.62 -0.63
C GLY A 14 5.07 -17.99 -0.82
N ALA A 15 4.51 -17.41 0.25
CA ALA A 15 3.24 -16.68 0.18
C ALA A 15 3.34 -15.46 -0.74
N GLU A 16 4.46 -14.74 -0.74
CA GLU A 16 4.70 -13.61 -1.64
C GLU A 16 4.75 -14.07 -3.11
N ILE A 17 5.43 -15.19 -3.40
CA ILE A 17 5.47 -15.77 -4.75
C ILE A 17 4.06 -16.16 -5.20
N VAL A 18 3.28 -16.83 -4.33
CA VAL A 18 1.90 -17.22 -4.62
C VAL A 18 1.02 -16.00 -4.87
N PHE A 19 1.21 -14.92 -4.10
CA PHE A 19 0.51 -13.65 -4.31
C PHE A 19 0.77 -13.11 -5.71
N TRP A 20 2.03 -12.93 -6.11
CA TRP A 20 2.39 -12.38 -7.42
C TRP A 20 1.90 -13.25 -8.58
N LEU A 21 2.06 -14.57 -8.48
CA LEU A 21 1.57 -15.51 -9.50
C LEU A 21 0.05 -15.46 -9.63
N SER A 22 -0.67 -15.43 -8.51
CA SER A 22 -2.13 -15.36 -8.49
C SER A 22 -2.63 -14.01 -8.99
N ALA A 23 -1.96 -12.90 -8.66
CA ALA A 23 -2.29 -11.56 -9.13
C ALA A 23 -2.12 -11.45 -10.66
N ILE A 24 -0.99 -11.91 -11.20
CA ILE A 24 -0.76 -11.95 -12.65
C ILE A 24 -1.79 -12.87 -13.31
N GLY A 25 -1.99 -14.07 -12.77
CA GLY A 25 -2.96 -15.05 -13.24
C GLY A 25 -4.40 -14.50 -13.24
N PHE A 26 -4.79 -13.76 -12.20
CA PHE A 26 -6.10 -13.11 -12.09
C PHE A 26 -6.36 -12.21 -13.31
N PHE A 27 -5.42 -11.32 -13.60
CA PHE A 27 -5.53 -10.36 -14.70
C PHE A 27 -5.48 -11.04 -16.07
N LEU A 28 -4.59 -12.01 -16.24
CA LEU A 28 -4.39 -12.71 -17.50
C LEU A 28 -5.59 -13.62 -17.83
N LEU A 29 -6.17 -14.31 -16.85
CA LEU A 29 -7.41 -15.07 -17.02
C LEU A 29 -8.61 -14.16 -17.30
N ARG A 30 -8.71 -13.01 -16.61
CA ARG A 30 -9.82 -12.07 -16.74
C ARG A 30 -9.87 -11.39 -18.10
N TYR A 31 -8.74 -10.89 -18.57
CA TYR A 31 -8.66 -10.05 -19.76
C TYR A 31 -8.10 -10.78 -20.98
N GLY A 32 -7.03 -11.58 -20.78
CA GLY A 32 -6.44 -12.38 -21.85
C GLY A 32 -7.41 -13.46 -22.33
N PHE A 33 -7.75 -14.37 -21.42
CA PHE A 33 -8.60 -15.55 -21.74
C PHE A 33 -10.10 -15.33 -21.54
N ARG A 34 -10.52 -14.19 -20.97
CA ARG A 34 -11.94 -13.85 -20.67
C ARG A 34 -12.65 -14.88 -19.77
N LEU A 35 -11.89 -15.65 -18.98
CA LEU A 35 -12.38 -16.66 -18.05
C LEU A 35 -12.74 -16.04 -16.70
N LYS A 36 -13.90 -15.38 -16.63
CA LYS A 36 -14.36 -14.65 -15.43
C LYS A 36 -14.40 -15.52 -14.16
N LYS A 37 -14.83 -16.79 -14.27
CA LYS A 37 -14.90 -17.73 -13.14
C LYS A 37 -13.52 -18.10 -12.60
N ALA A 38 -12.56 -18.39 -13.49
CA ALA A 38 -11.20 -18.76 -13.09
C ALA A 38 -10.44 -17.56 -12.50
N SER A 39 -10.65 -16.35 -13.06
CA SER A 39 -10.17 -15.12 -12.45
C SER A 39 -10.74 -14.92 -11.04
N PHE A 40 -12.03 -15.16 -10.82
CA PHE A 40 -12.61 -15.05 -9.48
C PHE A 40 -11.95 -15.99 -8.47
N ILE A 41 -11.63 -17.23 -8.88
CA ILE A 41 -10.89 -18.18 -8.04
C ILE A 41 -9.50 -17.62 -7.68
N MET A 42 -8.75 -17.07 -8.64
CA MET A 42 -7.46 -16.43 -8.35
C MET A 42 -7.59 -15.28 -7.36
N GLY A 43 -8.67 -14.50 -7.44
CA GLY A 43 -8.97 -13.45 -6.47
C GLY A 43 -9.19 -13.99 -5.06
N ILE A 44 -9.89 -15.12 -4.91
CA ILE A 44 -10.06 -15.81 -3.63
C ILE A 44 -8.70 -16.32 -3.11
N VAL A 45 -7.88 -16.91 -3.98
CA VAL A 45 -6.54 -17.40 -3.59
C VAL A 45 -5.69 -16.27 -3.03
N ILE A 46 -5.70 -15.09 -3.65
CA ILE A 46 -5.01 -13.90 -3.13
C ILE A 46 -5.52 -13.55 -1.72
N LEU A 47 -6.84 -13.46 -1.53
CA LEU A 47 -7.41 -13.13 -0.22
C LEU A 47 -7.07 -14.16 0.87
N VAL A 48 -7.13 -15.45 0.53
CA VAL A 48 -6.75 -16.53 1.46
C VAL A 48 -5.25 -16.47 1.79
N ASN A 49 -4.42 -16.13 0.81
CA ASN A 49 -2.98 -15.96 1.02
C ASN A 49 -2.67 -14.80 1.98
N GLU A 50 -3.38 -13.66 1.89
CA GLU A 50 -3.24 -12.56 2.85
C GLU A 50 -3.63 -12.97 4.27
N VAL A 51 -4.72 -13.72 4.42
CA VAL A 51 -5.13 -14.28 5.72
C VAL A 51 -4.09 -15.27 6.26
N PHE A 52 -3.44 -16.03 5.38
CA PHE A 52 -2.35 -16.92 5.76
C PHE A 52 -1.12 -16.14 6.26
N ILE A 53 -0.71 -15.07 5.58
CA ILE A 53 0.38 -14.18 6.03
C ILE A 53 0.07 -13.57 7.40
N LEU A 54 -1.17 -13.10 7.60
CA LEU A 54 -1.64 -12.63 8.92
C LEU A 54 -1.53 -13.72 9.98
N THR A 55 -1.96 -14.93 9.66
CA THR A 55 -1.89 -16.08 10.59
C THR A 55 -0.45 -16.43 10.95
N LEU A 56 0.48 -16.39 10.01
CA LEU A 56 1.91 -16.59 10.26
C LEU A 56 2.45 -15.57 11.27
N GLY A 57 2.13 -14.29 11.10
CA GLY A 57 2.55 -13.25 12.03
C GLY A 57 2.00 -13.45 13.44
N VAL A 58 0.72 -13.82 13.56
CA VAL A 58 0.05 -14.09 14.83
C VAL A 58 0.64 -15.32 15.52
N VAL A 59 0.82 -16.42 14.80
CA VAL A 59 1.40 -17.66 15.34
C VAL A 59 2.84 -17.43 15.79
N ASP A 60 3.64 -16.69 15.02
CA ASP A 60 5.00 -16.31 15.41
C ASP A 60 5.02 -15.54 16.74
N TYR A 61 4.09 -14.59 16.92
CA TYR A 61 3.98 -13.83 18.16
C TYR A 61 3.59 -14.71 19.35
N TYR A 62 2.59 -15.59 19.20
CA TYR A 62 2.17 -16.50 20.27
C TYR A 62 3.28 -17.46 20.69
N GLN A 63 4.12 -17.93 19.78
CA GLN A 63 5.17 -18.89 20.09
C GLN A 63 6.43 -18.24 20.66
N THR A 64 6.79 -17.07 20.16
CA THR A 64 8.01 -16.37 20.59
C THR A 64 7.80 -15.47 21.80
N GLY A 65 6.54 -15.05 22.05
CA GLY A 65 6.18 -14.10 23.10
C GLY A 65 6.82 -12.73 22.94
N LYS A 66 7.44 -12.46 21.78
CA LYS A 66 8.22 -11.24 21.52
C LYS A 66 7.88 -10.71 20.14
N PHE A 67 7.81 -9.38 20.05
CA PHE A 67 7.60 -8.74 18.75
C PHE A 67 8.91 -8.65 17.98
N SER A 68 9.10 -9.59 17.06
CA SER A 68 10.36 -9.80 16.32
C SER A 68 10.38 -9.05 14.97
N ASN A 69 11.54 -8.99 14.33
CA ASN A 69 11.70 -8.40 12.98
C ASN A 69 10.75 -9.03 11.95
N PHE A 70 10.47 -10.33 12.10
CA PHE A 70 9.54 -11.04 11.22
C PHE A 70 8.16 -10.40 11.26
N GLN A 71 7.62 -10.18 12.47
CA GLN A 71 6.29 -9.59 12.65
C GLN A 71 6.22 -8.16 12.15
N ILE A 72 7.30 -7.36 12.29
CA ILE A 72 7.35 -6.01 11.73
C ILE A 72 7.19 -6.05 10.21
N ILE A 73 7.93 -6.93 9.53
CA ILE A 73 7.83 -7.07 8.07
C ILE A 73 6.47 -7.61 7.65
N THR A 74 5.93 -8.61 8.36
CA THR A 74 4.58 -9.13 8.13
C THR A 74 3.54 -8.03 8.22
N VAL A 75 3.61 -7.17 9.25
CA VAL A 75 2.70 -6.02 9.40
C VAL A 75 2.85 -5.04 8.25
N ILE A 76 4.07 -4.74 7.79
CA ILE A 76 4.28 -3.85 6.64
C ILE A 76 3.63 -4.42 5.37
N ILE A 77 3.83 -5.71 5.07
CA ILE A 77 3.23 -6.37 3.91
C ILE A 77 1.70 -6.27 3.98
N LEU A 78 1.11 -6.61 5.12
CA LEU A 78 -0.33 -6.57 5.32
C LEU A 78 -0.91 -5.15 5.24
N LEU A 79 -0.20 -4.16 5.82
CA LEU A 79 -0.58 -2.76 5.67
C LEU A 79 -0.59 -2.39 4.19
N TYR A 80 0.47 -2.71 3.45
CA TYR A 80 0.53 -2.45 2.01
C TYR A 80 -0.67 -3.07 1.27
N ALA A 81 -1.00 -4.34 1.55
CA ALA A 81 -2.14 -5.02 0.95
C ALA A 81 -3.48 -4.30 1.24
N VAL A 82 -3.66 -3.74 2.43
CA VAL A 82 -4.87 -2.98 2.81
C VAL A 82 -4.88 -1.58 2.20
N PHE A 83 -3.72 -0.92 2.09
CA PHE A 83 -3.60 0.43 1.53
C PHE A 83 -3.79 0.49 0.02
N TYR A 84 -3.49 -0.59 -0.70
CA TYR A 84 -3.90 -0.76 -2.10
C TYR A 84 -5.43 -0.85 -2.17
N GLY A 85 -6.07 0.32 -2.14
CA GLY A 85 -7.50 0.45 -2.01
C GLY A 85 -8.23 0.22 -3.34
N LYS A 86 -9.56 0.39 -3.28
CA LYS A 86 -10.46 0.25 -4.43
C LYS A 86 -10.08 1.15 -5.62
N LYS A 87 -9.44 2.30 -5.37
CA LYS A 87 -9.00 3.23 -6.42
C LYS A 87 -7.80 2.69 -7.20
N ASP A 88 -6.80 2.15 -6.49
CA ASP A 88 -5.60 1.61 -7.11
C ASP A 88 -5.89 0.32 -7.86
N LEU A 89 -6.76 -0.53 -7.29
CA LEU A 89 -7.29 -1.69 -8.01
C LEU A 89 -7.99 -1.28 -9.31
N LYS A 90 -8.81 -0.23 -9.31
CA LYS A 90 -9.44 0.29 -10.55
C LYS A 90 -8.42 0.81 -11.56
N LYS A 91 -7.40 1.55 -11.11
CA LYS A 91 -6.33 2.05 -11.98
C LYS A 91 -5.53 0.90 -12.60
N LEU A 92 -5.19 -0.09 -11.79
CA LEU A 92 -4.48 -1.29 -12.24
C LEU A 92 -5.33 -2.10 -13.23
N ASP A 93 -6.63 -2.24 -12.94
CA ASP A 93 -7.59 -2.90 -13.81
C ASP A 93 -7.66 -2.23 -15.19
N ILE A 94 -7.74 -0.89 -15.23
CA ILE A 94 -7.70 -0.10 -16.46
C ILE A 94 -6.35 -0.26 -17.20
N PHE A 95 -5.23 -0.22 -16.47
CA PHE A 95 -3.90 -0.38 -17.06
C PHE A 95 -3.74 -1.74 -17.75
N VAL A 96 -4.15 -2.82 -17.07
CA VAL A 96 -4.11 -4.17 -17.62
C VAL A 96 -5.04 -4.30 -18.81
N GLN A 97 -6.26 -3.75 -18.75
CA GLN A 97 -7.18 -3.74 -19.89
C GLN A 97 -6.54 -3.07 -21.12
N LYS A 98 -5.86 -1.93 -20.95
CA LYS A 98 -5.14 -1.25 -22.03
C LYS A 98 -3.99 -2.10 -22.58
N LEU A 99 -3.20 -2.73 -21.70
CA LEU A 99 -2.09 -3.59 -22.10
C LEU A 99 -2.58 -4.78 -22.92
N VAL A 100 -3.64 -5.45 -22.48
CA VAL A 100 -4.22 -6.60 -23.18
C VAL A 100 -4.91 -6.19 -24.49
N ALA A 101 -5.64 -5.06 -24.51
CA ALA A 101 -6.26 -4.55 -25.74
C ALA A 101 -5.20 -4.23 -26.81
N LYS A 102 -4.07 -3.62 -26.41
CA LYS A 102 -2.92 -3.39 -27.29
C LYS A 102 -2.31 -4.70 -27.79
N TRP A 103 -2.16 -5.69 -26.90
CA TRP A 103 -1.63 -7.01 -27.28
C TRP A 103 -2.54 -7.76 -28.27
N ARG A 104 -3.87 -7.53 -28.20
CA ARG A 104 -4.87 -8.19 -29.05
C ARG A 104 -5.31 -7.38 -30.27
N ASN A 105 -4.78 -6.17 -30.50
CA ASN A 105 -5.25 -5.24 -31.53
C ASN A 105 -6.77 -4.98 -31.50
N GLU A 106 -7.38 -4.98 -30.31
CA GLU A 106 -8.80 -4.67 -30.12
C GLU A 106 -8.96 -3.17 -29.85
N PRO A 107 -10.11 -2.55 -30.22
CA PRO A 107 -10.37 -1.15 -29.89
C PRO A 107 -10.27 -0.96 -28.38
N ALA A 108 -9.46 0.01 -27.97
CA ALA A 108 -9.26 0.32 -26.56
C ALA A 108 -10.62 0.57 -25.90
N PRO A 109 -10.87 0.04 -24.69
CA PRO A 109 -12.15 0.23 -24.02
C PRO A 109 -12.42 1.73 -23.85
N ILE A 110 -13.66 2.14 -24.18
CA ILE A 110 -14.18 3.49 -23.91
C ILE A 110 -14.34 3.59 -22.41
N ILE A 111 -13.25 3.96 -21.74
CA ILE A 111 -13.24 4.22 -20.31
C ILE A 111 -13.74 5.65 -20.16
N GLU A 112 -14.86 5.85 -19.46
CA GLU A 112 -15.28 7.17 -19.00
C GLU A 112 -14.06 7.82 -18.36
N GLU A 113 -13.52 8.81 -19.07
CA GLU A 113 -12.30 9.50 -18.71
C GLU A 113 -12.51 9.98 -17.27
N HIS A 114 -11.73 9.43 -16.35
CA HIS A 114 -11.84 9.78 -14.95
C HIS A 114 -11.52 11.26 -14.92
N ILE A 115 -12.57 12.09 -14.80
CA ILE A 115 -12.50 13.55 -14.86
C ILE A 115 -11.23 13.94 -14.13
N GLU A 116 -10.22 14.41 -14.86
CA GLU A 116 -9.02 14.93 -14.23
C GLU A 116 -9.53 16.10 -13.39
N LEU A 117 -9.72 15.83 -12.08
CA LEU A 117 -10.06 16.87 -11.14
C LEU A 117 -8.95 17.88 -11.32
N THR A 118 -9.29 19.06 -11.82
CA THR A 118 -8.33 20.12 -12.12
C THR A 118 -8.51 21.21 -11.06
N GLY A 119 -7.40 21.88 -10.73
CA GLY A 119 -7.39 22.91 -9.68
C GLY A 119 -7.76 22.38 -8.29
N MET A 120 -8.71 23.07 -7.64
CA MET A 120 -9.02 22.89 -6.21
C MET A 120 -9.62 21.51 -5.87
N ALA A 121 -10.31 20.89 -6.83
CA ALA A 121 -10.90 19.57 -6.65
C ALA A 121 -9.82 18.47 -6.57
N TYR A 122 -8.70 18.64 -7.29
CA TYR A 122 -7.52 17.79 -7.18
C TYR A 122 -6.87 17.94 -5.81
N ALA A 123 -6.61 19.18 -5.39
CA ALA A 123 -6.00 19.48 -4.10
C ALA A 123 -6.81 18.88 -2.93
N LYS A 124 -8.14 18.95 -2.97
CA LYS A 124 -9.01 18.34 -1.95
C LYS A 124 -8.91 16.81 -1.91
N GLN A 125 -8.73 16.17 -3.08
CA GLN A 125 -8.52 14.72 -3.14
C GLN A 125 -7.14 14.33 -2.58
N GLU A 126 -6.08 15.06 -2.94
CA GLU A 126 -4.73 14.83 -2.43
C GLU A 126 -4.67 15.03 -0.91
N ILE A 127 -5.26 16.11 -0.37
CA ILE A 127 -5.38 16.32 1.07
C ILE A 127 -6.08 15.15 1.76
N LYS A 128 -7.15 14.58 1.16
CA LYS A 128 -7.84 13.44 1.75
C LYS A 128 -6.95 12.19 1.80
N SER A 129 -6.14 11.98 0.78
CA SER A 129 -5.15 10.89 0.74
C SER A 129 -4.07 11.11 1.80
N TRP A 130 -3.55 12.32 1.90
CA TRP A 130 -2.57 12.72 2.91
C TRP A 130 -3.09 12.56 4.34
N ILE A 131 -4.34 12.98 4.62
CA ILE A 131 -4.97 12.79 5.94
C ILE A 131 -5.04 11.30 6.29
N LEU A 132 -5.37 10.44 5.32
CA LEU A 132 -5.40 9.00 5.56
C LEU A 132 -4.00 8.46 5.90
N HIS A 133 -2.96 8.88 5.17
CA HIS A 133 -1.58 8.50 5.47
C HIS A 133 -1.13 9.02 6.84
N LEU A 134 -1.49 10.25 7.20
CA LEU A 134 -1.17 10.83 8.51
C LEU A 134 -1.87 10.07 9.65
N VAL A 135 -3.17 9.81 9.54
CA VAL A 135 -3.93 9.08 10.57
C VAL A 135 -3.33 7.70 10.77
N LEU A 136 -3.01 7.00 9.68
CA LEU A 136 -2.37 5.70 9.74
C LEU A 136 -0.99 5.76 10.40
N PHE A 137 -0.17 6.72 10.00
CA PHE A 137 1.15 6.94 10.60
C PHE A 137 1.01 7.11 12.11
N VAL A 138 0.08 7.95 12.57
CA VAL A 138 -0.18 8.17 14.00
C VAL A 138 -0.63 6.88 14.69
N VAL A 139 -1.59 6.13 14.12
CA VAL A 139 -2.10 4.88 14.70
C VAL A 139 -0.98 3.84 14.86
N VAL A 140 -0.12 3.67 13.85
CA VAL A 140 1.00 2.73 13.93
C VAL A 140 2.04 3.18 14.97
N HIS A 141 2.31 4.47 15.08
CA HIS A 141 3.25 4.98 16.09
C HIS A 141 2.71 4.90 17.52
N ILE A 142 1.40 5.06 17.71
CA ILE A 142 0.74 4.76 18.99
C ILE A 142 0.93 3.27 19.33
N PHE A 143 0.73 2.38 18.37
CA PHE A 143 0.94 0.95 18.58
C PHE A 143 2.41 0.63 18.91
N PHE A 144 3.37 1.20 18.18
CA PHE A 144 4.80 1.06 18.47
C PHE A 144 5.18 1.63 19.84
N PHE A 145 4.57 2.73 20.26
CA PHE A 145 4.77 3.30 21.59
C PHE A 145 4.37 2.30 22.68
N PHE A 146 3.18 1.69 22.57
CA PHE A 146 2.74 0.71 23.57
C PHE A 146 3.57 -0.57 23.57
N LEU A 147 4.10 -1.00 22.42
CA LEU A 147 4.92 -2.20 22.32
C LEU A 147 6.37 -2.01 22.78
N TYR A 148 6.95 -0.85 22.48
CA TYR A 148 8.40 -0.66 22.57
C TYR A 148 8.83 0.54 23.40
N GLY A 149 7.95 1.51 23.64
CA GLY A 149 8.27 2.78 24.28
C GLY A 149 9.02 3.76 23.38
N PHE A 150 9.09 5.01 23.84
CA PHE A 150 9.84 6.09 23.17
C PHE A 150 11.24 6.26 23.74
N VAL A 151 12.15 6.77 22.90
CA VAL A 151 13.42 7.33 23.36
C VAL A 151 13.17 8.61 24.19
N PRO A 152 14.08 8.97 25.11
CA PRO A 152 13.99 10.20 25.89
C PRO A 152 13.84 11.44 25.02
N PHE A 153 13.08 12.44 25.50
CA PHE A 153 12.70 13.64 24.76
C PHE A 153 13.92 14.44 24.25
N GLU A 154 15.02 14.37 24.97
CA GLU A 154 16.31 15.01 24.67
C GLU A 154 16.89 14.51 23.34
N GLN A 155 16.56 13.28 22.92
CA GLN A 155 17.01 12.67 21.68
C GLN A 155 16.09 12.97 20.49
N TRP A 156 14.94 13.61 20.72
CA TRP A 156 13.96 13.88 19.66
C TRP A 156 14.45 14.95 18.68
N ARG A 157 15.40 15.80 19.04
CA ARG A 157 15.96 16.79 18.12
C ARG A 157 16.57 16.14 16.88
N ASN A 158 17.21 14.99 17.04
CA ASN A 158 17.88 14.25 15.96
C ASN A 158 17.08 13.01 15.54
N TRP A 159 15.76 13.01 15.76
CA TRP A 159 14.92 11.83 15.57
C TRP A 159 14.97 11.23 14.16
N LEU A 160 15.30 11.99 13.11
CA LEU A 160 15.49 11.39 11.78
C LEU A 160 16.70 10.44 11.73
N GLU A 161 17.70 10.65 12.59
CA GLU A 161 18.93 9.84 12.68
C GLU A 161 18.84 8.79 13.79
N THR A 162 18.44 9.22 14.99
CA THR A 162 18.37 8.38 16.20
C THR A 162 17.03 7.65 16.31
N GLY A 163 15.99 8.19 15.66
CA GLY A 163 14.64 7.67 15.68
C GLY A 163 13.92 7.86 17.01
N ILE A 164 12.61 7.61 17.03
CA ILE A 164 11.75 7.87 18.19
C ILE A 164 11.43 6.62 19.00
N ILE A 165 11.62 5.42 18.44
CA ILE A 165 11.20 4.15 19.04
C ILE A 165 12.41 3.39 19.55
N LEU A 166 12.33 2.81 20.76
CA LEU A 166 13.45 2.07 21.36
C LEU A 166 13.88 0.83 20.55
N ASN A 167 12.94 0.19 19.83
CA ASN A 167 13.23 -0.96 18.98
C ASN A 167 13.87 -0.54 17.65
N LYS A 168 15.11 -0.97 17.40
CA LYS A 168 15.90 -0.61 16.20
C LYS A 168 15.17 -0.85 14.87
N THR A 169 14.40 -1.92 14.74
CA THR A 169 13.71 -2.26 13.48
C THR A 169 12.46 -1.42 13.31
N ALA A 170 11.64 -1.30 14.35
CA ALA A 170 10.47 -0.41 14.33
C ALA A 170 10.90 1.04 14.07
N ASN A 171 12.06 1.43 14.59
CA ASN A 171 12.65 2.73 14.38
C ASN A 171 13.07 2.99 12.93
N ARG A 172 13.72 2.01 12.27
CA ARG A 172 14.03 2.10 10.83
C ARG A 172 12.77 2.24 9.99
N VAL A 173 11.74 1.48 10.32
CA VAL A 173 10.44 1.54 9.63
C VAL A 173 9.79 2.92 9.83
N SER A 174 9.81 3.43 11.06
CA SER A 174 9.34 4.77 11.42
C SER A 174 10.08 5.86 10.62
N GLN A 175 11.41 5.78 10.52
CA GLN A 175 12.22 6.73 9.74
C GLN A 175 11.89 6.72 8.25
N VAL A 176 11.83 5.54 7.64
CA VAL A 176 11.46 5.41 6.21
C VAL A 176 10.05 5.95 5.98
N TRP A 177 9.11 5.61 6.85
CA TRP A 177 7.74 6.07 6.71
C TRP A 177 7.58 7.58 6.95
N ALA A 178 8.33 8.14 7.89
CA ALA A 178 8.39 9.57 8.12
C ALA A 178 8.87 10.33 6.88
N ILE A 179 9.89 9.81 6.17
CA ILE A 179 10.36 10.37 4.91
C ILE A 179 9.24 10.33 3.86
N ILE A 180 8.55 9.19 3.72
CA ILE A 180 7.42 9.05 2.79
C ILE A 180 6.32 10.08 3.12
N LEU A 181 5.97 10.24 4.40
CA LEU A 181 4.95 11.19 4.84
C LEU A 181 5.39 12.64 4.59
N LEU A 182 6.67 12.96 4.78
CA LEU A 182 7.21 14.29 4.49
C LEU A 182 7.09 14.59 2.99
N VAL A 183 7.50 13.66 2.12
CA VAL A 183 7.36 13.78 0.67
C VAL A 183 5.88 13.95 0.27
N ASP A 184 4.99 13.13 0.83
CA ASP A 184 3.55 13.21 0.57
C ASP A 184 2.95 14.54 1.04
N THR A 185 3.46 15.10 2.14
CA THR A 185 3.09 16.43 2.64
C THR A 185 3.50 17.52 1.64
N VAL A 186 4.75 17.49 1.16
CA VAL A 186 5.25 18.46 0.18
C VAL A 186 4.43 18.40 -1.11
N ILE A 187 4.13 17.20 -1.60
CA ILE A 187 3.33 17.00 -2.82
C ILE A 187 1.90 17.52 -2.60
N SER A 188 1.24 17.08 -1.52
CA SER A 188 -0.15 17.43 -1.25
C SER A 188 -0.34 18.93 -1.03
N PHE A 189 0.56 19.58 -0.29
CA PHE A 189 0.50 21.02 -0.04
C PHE A 189 0.97 21.85 -1.24
N SER A 190 1.84 21.32 -2.11
CA SER A 190 2.21 22.00 -3.37
C SER A 190 0.97 22.31 -4.23
N TYR A 191 0.02 21.37 -4.31
CA TYR A 191 -1.24 21.59 -5.05
C TYR A 191 -2.21 22.56 -4.37
N VAL A 192 -2.09 22.76 -3.06
CA VAL A 192 -2.88 23.75 -2.31
C VAL A 192 -2.32 25.15 -2.51
N LEU A 193 -1.00 25.29 -2.48
CA LEU A 193 -0.30 26.56 -2.64
C LEU A 193 -0.25 27.02 -4.11
N PHE A 194 -0.15 26.08 -5.06
CA PHE A 194 -0.09 26.35 -6.50
C PHE A 194 -1.13 25.53 -7.26
N PRO A 195 -2.44 25.87 -7.14
CA PRO A 195 -3.47 25.17 -7.88
C PRO A 195 -3.26 25.33 -9.39
N LYS A 196 -3.09 24.20 -10.08
CA LYS A 196 -2.92 24.17 -11.55
C LYS A 196 -4.22 24.68 -12.20
N LYS A 197 -4.13 25.75 -13.01
CA LYS A 197 -5.30 26.36 -13.67
C LYS A 197 -5.98 25.37 -14.62
N GLU A 198 -7.32 25.39 -14.61
CA GLU A 198 -8.17 24.64 -15.54
C GLU A 198 -7.82 25.00 -17.00
N LYS A 199 -7.34 24.03 -17.79
CA LYS A 199 -7.10 24.22 -19.24
C LYS A 199 -8.38 24.24 -20.10
N GLY A 200 -9.57 24.20 -19.47
CA GLY A 200 -10.84 23.95 -20.17
C GLY A 200 -11.72 25.17 -20.47
N LYS A 201 -11.51 26.33 -19.84
CA LYS A 201 -12.42 27.50 -20.02
C LYS A 201 -12.00 28.51 -21.07
N GLU A 202 -10.78 28.39 -21.62
CA GLU A 202 -10.27 29.36 -22.60
C GLU A 202 -10.81 29.13 -24.02
N LYS A 203 -11.46 27.99 -24.28
CA LYS A 203 -11.97 27.62 -25.62
C LYS A 203 -13.46 27.90 -25.85
N LEU A 204 -14.17 28.47 -24.87
CA LEU A 204 -15.61 28.78 -24.97
C LEU A 204 -15.92 30.29 -25.02
N LEU A 205 -14.88 31.14 -25.03
CA LEU A 205 -15.01 32.60 -25.10
C LEU A 205 -14.11 33.25 -26.18
N SER A 206 -13.59 32.45 -27.13
CA SER A 206 -12.89 32.96 -28.33
C SER A 206 -13.70 32.70 -29.59
#